data_AF-A0A7W0X824-F1
#
_entry.id   AF-A0A7W0X824-F1
#
_cell.length_a   1.000
_cell.length_b   1.000
_cell.length_c   1.000
_cell.angle_alpha   90.00
_cell.angle_beta   90.00
_cell.angle_gamma   90.00
#
_symmetry.space_group_name_H-M   'P 1'
#
loop_
_entity.id
_entity.type
_entity.pdbx_description
1 polymer ?
#
loop_
_entity_poly.entity_id
_entity_poly.type
_entity_poly.pdbx_seq_one_letter_code
_entity_poly.pdbx_strand_id
1 'polypeptide(L)'
;VSFGAIDPAMARDVFIREALVTGAFKTRGSFLVHNRKLVAEIAELEHKARRTDVLVDDATIASFYAERIPPDVCSTVTFERWRSAAEERDPVALFLTREHLMRHAAAQVTVDLYPEHLAVAGTTLPLKYRFAPGHPLDGLTATVPLALLNQVEEARLTWLVPGMIREKVTHYLKSLPKGWRNRLIPLPETVTAFLEAAKAAEAPLTEALRAWLHERLGEAPGPDVWSGVALPNHLAINVQVVDAAGRELAMGRDLRDLRAQLGEAAQLTFAAAEPAFEKSGVQSWDFGDLPETLAIVRNGQRLTGYPALIDDGAAVSLALLDTRQAADAATRQGVLRLMRLALQGAIAFFDKGSSGFAQAALQLKTTLPTDQLLADVMAAVVDRAFLGDDPLPRSAQAFAEQVKRARTRLPAVAASGFTLLRAIANDHFTLLQRLAKMAIKHARFAADIRAQRDALVYPGFFAATPWAKLQHLPRYLKALDRRLVRFVEQPERDTRHAEHVAALTQRYRERIERDRQAGNRDAAVEEFRWLLEELKVSLFAQELKTPFPVSFKRVERAWSELAR
;
A
#
# COMPACT_ATOMS: atom_id res chain seq x y z
N VAL A 1 -21.40 -55.20 40.99
CA VAL A 1 -20.26 -55.32 41.91
C VAL A 1 -19.40 -54.07 41.72
N SER A 2 -19.01 -53.38 42.80
CA SER A 2 -18.13 -52.20 42.67
C SER A 2 -16.78 -52.66 42.14
N PHE A 3 -16.27 -52.03 41.07
CA PHE A 3 -14.97 -52.38 40.50
C PHE A 3 -13.84 -52.22 41.53
N GLY A 4 -13.98 -51.29 42.47
CA GLY A 4 -13.05 -51.11 43.59
C GLY A 4 -13.03 -52.27 44.60
N ALA A 5 -13.99 -53.20 44.57
CA ALA A 5 -13.95 -54.42 45.39
C ALA A 5 -13.19 -55.58 44.69
N ILE A 6 -12.90 -55.44 43.39
CA ILE A 6 -12.24 -56.44 42.56
C ILE A 6 -10.76 -56.06 42.38
N ASP A 7 -10.50 -54.81 42.02
CA ASP A 7 -9.15 -54.25 41.87
C ASP A 7 -9.11 -52.79 42.39
N PRO A 8 -8.80 -52.60 43.69
CA PRO A 8 -8.74 -51.27 44.29
C PRO A 8 -7.70 -50.35 43.65
N ALA A 9 -6.59 -50.92 43.18
CA ALA A 9 -5.48 -50.16 42.61
C ALA A 9 -5.86 -49.60 41.23
N MET A 10 -6.43 -50.45 40.37
CA MET A 10 -6.94 -50.03 39.07
C MET A 10 -8.12 -49.06 39.22
N ALA A 11 -9.03 -49.32 40.16
CA ALA A 11 -10.16 -48.42 40.43
C ALA A 11 -9.69 -47.02 40.86
N ARG A 12 -8.61 -46.92 41.65
CA ARG A 12 -8.02 -45.64 42.03
C ARG A 12 -7.37 -44.91 40.86
N ASP A 13 -6.60 -45.59 40.01
CA ASP A 13 -5.99 -44.95 38.84
C ASP A 13 -7.05 -44.43 37.86
N VAL A 14 -8.08 -45.24 37.59
CA VAL A 14 -9.24 -44.82 36.79
C VAL A 14 -9.95 -43.63 37.42
N PHE A 15 -10.16 -43.63 38.74
CA PHE A 15 -10.79 -42.50 39.43
C PHE A 15 -9.96 -41.21 39.30
N ILE A 16 -8.64 -41.28 39.45
CA ILE A 16 -7.79 -40.09 39.32
C ILE A 16 -7.85 -39.54 37.90
N ARG A 17 -7.66 -40.39 36.88
CA ARG A 17 -7.62 -39.95 35.48
C ARG A 17 -8.98 -39.48 34.98
N GLU A 18 -10.00 -40.32 35.11
CA GLU A 18 -11.32 -40.07 34.52
C GLU A 18 -12.21 -39.16 35.37
N ALA A 19 -11.95 -39.02 36.67
CA ALA A 19 -12.80 -38.21 37.54
C ALA A 19 -12.12 -36.85 37.86
N LEU A 20 -10.84 -36.85 38.22
CA LEU A 20 -10.14 -35.65 38.69
C LEU A 20 -9.36 -34.90 37.59
N VAL A 21 -8.75 -35.61 36.63
CA VAL A 21 -8.01 -34.96 35.53
C VAL A 21 -8.97 -34.47 34.44
N THR A 22 -9.83 -35.33 33.90
CA THR A 22 -10.82 -34.91 32.88
C THR A 22 -11.97 -34.07 33.45
N GLY A 23 -12.17 -34.12 34.78
CA GLY A 23 -13.19 -33.35 35.48
C GLY A 23 -14.62 -33.89 35.30
N ALA A 24 -14.80 -35.19 35.04
CA ALA A 24 -16.11 -35.84 35.01
C ALA A 24 -16.72 -36.07 36.41
N PHE A 25 -16.04 -35.63 37.46
CA PHE A 25 -16.48 -35.73 38.85
C PHE A 25 -17.20 -34.46 39.35
N LYS A 26 -18.32 -34.64 40.05
CA LYS A 26 -18.97 -33.57 40.82
C LYS A 26 -18.55 -33.64 42.28
N THR A 27 -17.77 -32.66 42.72
CA THR A 27 -17.27 -32.53 44.10
C THR A 27 -17.81 -31.29 44.79
N ARG A 28 -17.82 -31.30 46.13
CA ARG A 28 -18.09 -30.09 46.95
C ARG A 28 -16.85 -29.22 47.18
N GLY A 29 -15.65 -29.69 46.82
CA GLY A 29 -14.39 -28.98 47.00
C GLY A 29 -14.16 -27.94 45.91
N SER A 30 -13.71 -26.74 46.29
CA SER A 30 -13.46 -25.64 45.34
C SER A 30 -12.21 -25.85 44.46
N PHE A 31 -11.30 -26.76 44.86
CA PHE A 31 -10.06 -27.04 44.15
C PHE A 31 -10.28 -27.45 42.69
N LEU A 32 -11.30 -28.26 42.40
CA LEU A 32 -11.48 -28.81 41.05
C LEU A 32 -11.89 -27.73 40.04
N VAL A 33 -12.70 -26.77 40.46
CA VAL A 33 -13.09 -25.61 39.64
C VAL A 33 -11.88 -24.72 39.38
N HIS A 34 -11.08 -24.45 40.43
CA HIS A 34 -9.82 -23.70 40.33
C HIS A 34 -8.84 -24.37 39.37
N ASN A 35 -8.57 -25.66 39.56
CA ASN A 35 -7.62 -26.44 38.74
C ASN A 35 -8.03 -26.45 37.27
N ARG A 36 -9.31 -26.64 36.96
CA ARG A 36 -9.82 -26.60 35.58
C ARG A 36 -9.66 -25.23 34.93
N LYS A 37 -9.96 -24.17 35.67
CA LYS A 37 -9.77 -22.80 35.19
C LYS A 37 -8.29 -22.55 34.89
N LEU A 38 -7.39 -22.96 35.78
CA LEU A 38 -5.96 -22.78 35.62
C LEU A 38 -5.38 -23.58 34.44
N VAL A 39 -5.82 -24.83 34.24
CA VAL A 39 -5.44 -25.64 33.07
C VAL A 39 -5.91 -24.98 31.77
N ALA A 40 -7.16 -24.48 31.72
CA ALA A 40 -7.68 -23.79 30.55
C ALA A 40 -6.91 -22.49 30.24
N GLU A 41 -6.56 -21.71 31.27
CA GLU A 41 -5.74 -20.50 31.12
C GLU A 41 -4.34 -20.81 30.55
N ILE A 42 -3.74 -21.93 30.95
CA ILE A 42 -2.41 -22.34 30.46
C ILE A 42 -2.50 -22.96 29.05
N ALA A 43 -3.57 -23.70 28.73
CA ALA A 43 -3.83 -24.19 27.38
C ALA A 43 -4.06 -23.03 26.38
N GLU A 44 -4.77 -21.98 26.79
CA GLU A 44 -4.89 -20.75 26.00
C GLU A 44 -3.52 -20.08 25.76
N LEU A 45 -2.62 -20.14 26.76
CA LEU A 45 -1.23 -19.68 26.58
C LEU A 45 -0.45 -20.56 25.58
N GLU A 46 -0.64 -21.88 25.57
CA GLU A 46 -0.07 -22.78 24.54
C GLU A 46 -0.55 -22.42 23.14
N HIS A 47 -1.85 -22.18 22.99
CA HIS A 47 -2.44 -21.77 21.72
C HIS A 47 -1.90 -20.41 21.25
N LYS A 48 -1.72 -19.45 22.16
CA LYS A 48 -1.08 -18.15 21.86
C LYS A 48 0.40 -18.31 21.50
N ALA A 49 1.14 -19.17 22.20
CA ALA A 49 2.57 -19.38 22.03
C ALA A 49 2.95 -20.28 20.84
N ARG A 50 1.96 -20.99 20.26
CA ARG A 50 2.17 -22.06 19.27
C ARG A 50 3.15 -23.13 19.76
N ARG A 51 3.11 -23.43 21.04
CA ARG A 51 3.97 -24.44 21.70
C ARG A 51 3.08 -25.43 22.44
N THR A 52 3.10 -26.68 22.01
CA THR A 52 2.39 -27.82 22.63
C THR A 52 3.10 -28.37 23.88
N ASP A 53 4.09 -27.62 24.40
CA ASP A 53 4.98 -28.05 25.48
C ASP A 53 5.03 -27.08 26.66
N VAL A 54 4.02 -26.22 26.83
CA VAL A 54 3.94 -25.32 28.00
C VAL A 54 3.16 -25.98 29.15
N LEU A 55 2.08 -26.70 28.83
CA LEU A 55 1.26 -27.46 29.76
C LEU A 55 1.89 -28.85 29.98
N VAL A 56 1.90 -29.30 31.24
CA VAL A 56 2.26 -30.69 31.57
C VAL A 56 1.18 -31.65 31.07
N ASP A 57 1.55 -32.89 30.77
CA ASP A 57 0.58 -33.88 30.30
C ASP A 57 -0.38 -34.34 31.42
N ASP A 58 -1.49 -34.96 31.01
CA ASP A 58 -2.49 -35.52 31.93
C ASP A 58 -1.89 -36.52 32.93
N ALA A 59 -0.80 -37.20 32.55
CA ALA A 59 -0.07 -38.13 33.42
C ALA A 59 0.65 -37.41 34.58
N THR A 60 1.18 -36.21 34.34
CA THR A 60 1.77 -35.37 35.38
C THR A 60 0.70 -34.84 36.33
N ILE A 61 -0.46 -34.42 35.81
CA ILE A 61 -1.59 -33.99 36.64
C ILE A 61 -2.12 -35.17 37.47
N ALA A 62 -2.19 -36.37 36.88
CA ALA A 62 -2.56 -37.59 37.59
C ALA A 62 -1.56 -37.92 38.71
N SER A 63 -0.26 -37.76 38.48
CA SER A 63 0.79 -37.95 39.50
C SER A 63 0.61 -37.01 40.70
N PHE A 64 0.29 -35.72 40.46
CA PHE A 64 0.00 -34.76 41.53
C PHE A 64 -1.10 -35.25 42.49
N TYR A 65 -2.19 -35.79 41.93
CA TYR A 65 -3.28 -36.35 42.72
C TYR A 65 -2.88 -37.70 43.36
N ALA A 66 -2.15 -38.56 42.65
CA ALA A 66 -1.74 -39.86 43.13
C ALA A 66 -0.75 -39.80 44.31
N GLU A 67 0.05 -38.74 44.42
CA GLU A 67 0.93 -38.53 45.59
C GLU A 67 0.15 -38.17 46.86
N ARG A 68 -1.03 -37.54 46.71
CA ARG A 68 -1.81 -36.98 47.82
C ARG A 68 -2.93 -37.89 48.27
N ILE A 69 -3.60 -38.55 47.32
CA ILE A 69 -4.78 -39.38 47.58
C ILE A 69 -4.32 -40.75 48.09
N PRO A 70 -4.75 -41.21 49.28
CA PRO A 70 -4.40 -42.53 49.80
C PRO A 70 -4.82 -43.70 48.90
N PRO A 71 -4.21 -44.89 49.04
CA PRO A 71 -4.48 -46.05 48.19
C PRO A 71 -5.91 -46.59 48.32
N ASP A 72 -6.56 -46.39 49.47
CA ASP A 72 -7.91 -46.86 49.80
C ASP A 72 -9.02 -45.95 49.23
N VAL A 73 -8.67 -44.80 48.66
CA VAL A 73 -9.61 -43.85 48.07
C VAL A 73 -9.77 -44.12 46.58
N CYS A 74 -10.80 -44.89 46.23
CA CYS A 74 -11.06 -45.35 44.85
C CYS A 74 -12.49 -45.07 44.33
N SER A 75 -13.32 -44.35 45.10
CA SER A 75 -14.69 -43.99 44.72
C SER A 75 -15.03 -42.55 45.12
N THR A 76 -16.10 -42.00 44.56
CA THR A 76 -16.62 -40.67 44.89
C THR A 76 -16.91 -40.50 46.39
N VAL A 77 -17.52 -41.52 47.02
CA VAL A 77 -17.89 -41.49 48.43
C VAL A 77 -16.67 -41.52 49.33
N THR A 78 -15.71 -42.41 49.05
CA THR A 78 -14.45 -42.49 49.80
C THR A 78 -13.61 -41.23 49.62
N PHE A 79 -13.63 -40.64 48.43
CA PHE A 79 -12.91 -39.41 48.12
C PHE A 79 -13.47 -38.21 48.87
N GLU A 80 -14.79 -37.99 48.87
CA GLU A 80 -15.40 -36.88 49.59
C GLU A 80 -15.14 -36.94 51.10
N ARG A 81 -15.17 -38.15 51.68
CA ARG A 81 -14.88 -38.37 53.10
C ARG A 81 -13.43 -38.04 53.43
N TRP A 82 -12.49 -38.54 52.63
CA TRP A 82 -11.07 -38.25 52.78
C TRP A 82 -10.76 -36.76 52.56
N ARG A 83 -11.31 -36.17 51.49
CA ARG A 83 -11.11 -34.77 51.11
C ARG A 83 -11.47 -33.83 52.25
N SER A 84 -12.64 -34.03 52.89
CA SER A 84 -13.06 -33.18 54.00
C SER A 84 -12.04 -33.17 55.15
N ALA A 85 -11.49 -34.33 55.50
CA ALA A 85 -10.47 -34.44 56.55
C ALA A 85 -9.09 -33.95 56.09
N ALA A 86 -8.77 -34.04 54.80
CA ALA A 86 -7.53 -33.52 54.23
C ALA A 86 -7.54 -31.99 54.15
N GLU A 87 -8.65 -31.39 53.69
CA GLU A 87 -8.84 -29.93 53.58
C GLU A 87 -8.90 -29.24 54.96
N GLU A 88 -9.37 -29.94 56.01
CA GLU A 88 -9.29 -29.44 57.39
C GLU A 88 -7.83 -29.31 57.89
N ARG A 89 -6.93 -30.17 57.41
CA ARG A 89 -5.50 -30.14 57.78
C ARG A 89 -4.71 -29.19 56.91
N ASP A 90 -4.98 -29.21 55.61
CA ASP A 90 -4.36 -28.35 54.61
C ASP A 90 -5.41 -27.94 53.54
N PRO A 91 -5.96 -26.72 53.65
CA PRO A 91 -6.98 -26.22 52.73
C PRO A 91 -6.54 -26.15 51.26
N VAL A 92 -5.23 -26.13 50.98
CA VAL A 92 -4.68 -26.00 49.63
C VAL A 92 -4.10 -27.30 49.07
N ALA A 93 -4.23 -28.41 49.80
CA ALA A 93 -3.60 -29.69 49.47
C ALA A 93 -3.85 -30.16 48.02
N LEU A 94 -5.04 -29.90 47.48
CA LEU A 94 -5.48 -30.33 46.15
C LEU A 94 -5.46 -29.23 45.08
N PHE A 95 -4.99 -28.02 45.41
CA PHE A 95 -4.94 -26.90 44.46
C PHE A 95 -3.66 -26.99 43.62
N LEU A 96 -3.82 -27.11 42.30
CA LEU A 96 -2.73 -26.99 41.35
C LEU A 96 -2.25 -25.55 41.33
N THR A 97 -0.92 -25.39 41.33
CA THR A 97 -0.29 -24.09 41.13
C THR A 97 0.20 -23.97 39.70
N ARG A 98 0.49 -22.74 39.28
CA ARG A 98 0.99 -22.48 37.94
C ARG A 98 2.34 -23.17 37.70
N GLU A 99 3.18 -23.28 38.72
CA GLU A 99 4.47 -23.97 38.67
C GLU A 99 4.30 -25.47 38.41
N HIS A 100 3.29 -26.11 39.00
CA HIS A 100 2.99 -27.53 38.74
C HIS A 100 2.52 -27.79 37.31
N LEU A 101 1.89 -26.79 36.68
CA LEU A 101 1.31 -26.92 35.34
C LEU A 101 2.22 -26.41 34.22
N MET A 102 3.20 -25.54 34.55
CA MET A 102 4.11 -24.93 33.58
C MET A 102 5.47 -25.64 33.54
N ARG A 103 5.94 -25.95 32.33
CA ARG A 103 7.36 -26.27 32.13
C ARG A 103 8.17 -24.97 32.30
N HIS A 104 9.00 -24.89 33.35
CA HIS A 104 9.48 -23.69 34.08
C HIS A 104 10.25 -22.57 33.30
N ALA A 105 10.22 -22.49 31.96
CA ALA A 105 11.08 -21.57 31.19
C ALA A 105 10.37 -20.58 30.23
N ALA A 106 9.03 -20.51 30.16
CA ALA A 106 8.35 -19.93 28.97
C ALA A 106 7.57 -18.61 29.14
N ALA A 107 7.20 -18.15 30.35
CA ALA A 107 6.15 -17.11 30.49
C ALA A 107 6.51 -15.73 29.90
N GLN A 108 7.66 -15.15 30.28
CA GLN A 108 8.02 -13.78 29.88
C GLN A 108 8.37 -13.67 28.38
N VAL A 109 9.07 -14.68 27.85
CA VAL A 109 9.52 -14.75 26.45
C VAL A 109 8.33 -14.82 25.47
N THR A 110 7.17 -15.30 25.92
CA THR A 110 5.99 -15.48 25.06
C THR A 110 5.30 -14.16 24.71
N VAL A 111 5.25 -13.18 25.62
CA VAL A 111 4.57 -11.90 25.40
C VAL A 111 5.34 -11.02 24.39
N ASP A 112 6.67 -11.02 24.46
CA ASP A 112 7.50 -10.26 23.51
C ASP A 112 7.45 -10.85 22.09
N LEU A 113 7.30 -12.18 21.99
CA LEU A 113 7.18 -12.87 20.71
C LEU A 113 5.77 -12.74 20.10
N TYR A 114 4.73 -12.70 20.94
CA TYR A 114 3.33 -12.66 20.53
C TYR A 114 2.58 -11.51 21.23
N PRO A 115 2.85 -10.26 20.83
CA PRO A 115 2.26 -9.09 21.48
C PRO A 115 0.75 -9.02 21.26
N GLU A 116 0.01 -8.46 22.20
CA GLU A 116 -1.45 -8.23 22.05
C GLU A 116 -1.78 -7.07 21.11
N HIS A 117 -0.79 -6.23 20.79
CA HIS A 117 -0.96 -5.04 19.98
C HIS A 117 0.17 -4.88 18.97
N LEU A 118 -0.16 -4.35 17.79
CA LEU A 118 0.78 -4.00 16.74
C LEU A 118 0.92 -2.47 16.67
N ALA A 119 2.12 -1.94 16.85
CA ALA A 119 2.39 -0.53 16.62
C ALA A 119 2.37 -0.21 15.10
N VAL A 120 1.56 0.76 14.70
CA VAL A 120 1.40 1.24 13.31
C VAL A 120 1.16 2.75 13.33
N ALA A 121 1.92 3.55 12.57
CA ALA A 121 1.67 4.99 12.36
C ALA A 121 1.39 5.83 13.65
N GLY A 122 2.07 5.52 14.76
CA GLY A 122 1.88 6.22 16.04
C GLY A 122 0.64 5.79 16.86
N THR A 123 -0.06 4.74 16.41
CA THR A 123 -1.16 4.08 17.12
C THR A 123 -0.88 2.59 17.34
N THR A 124 -1.77 1.90 18.05
CA THR A 124 -1.71 0.46 18.33
C THR A 124 -2.96 -0.25 17.82
N LEU A 125 -2.75 -1.34 17.07
CA LEU A 125 -3.82 -2.18 16.55
C LEU A 125 -3.95 -3.45 17.40
N PRO A 126 -5.14 -3.79 17.92
CA PRO A 126 -5.35 -5.05 18.63
C PRO A 126 -5.05 -6.26 17.72
N LEU A 127 -4.38 -7.25 18.29
CA LEU A 127 -4.03 -8.50 17.62
C LEU A 127 -4.82 -9.68 18.19
N LYS A 128 -5.28 -10.56 17.30
CA LYS A 128 -5.89 -11.85 17.64
C LYS A 128 -5.12 -12.97 16.96
N TYR A 129 -4.77 -13.98 17.74
CA TYR A 129 -4.04 -15.16 17.28
C TYR A 129 -5.00 -16.34 17.16
N ARG A 130 -4.85 -17.09 16.06
CA ARG A 130 -5.56 -18.34 15.85
C ARG A 130 -4.58 -19.36 15.30
N PHE A 131 -4.57 -20.54 15.91
CA PHE A 131 -3.87 -21.71 15.39
C PHE A 131 -4.91 -22.72 14.92
N ALA A 132 -5.20 -22.70 13.62
CA ALA A 132 -6.17 -23.60 13.00
C ALA A 132 -5.71 -23.90 11.57
N PRO A 133 -4.71 -24.78 11.39
CA PRO A 133 -4.16 -25.10 10.07
C PRO A 133 -5.25 -25.38 9.03
N GLY A 134 -5.17 -24.68 7.89
CA GLY A 134 -6.16 -24.80 6.81
C GLY A 134 -7.41 -23.91 6.97
N HIS A 135 -7.63 -23.29 8.12
CA HIS A 135 -8.72 -22.32 8.29
C HIS A 135 -8.39 -20.99 7.59
N PRO A 136 -9.36 -20.29 6.97
CA PRO A 136 -9.15 -18.98 6.36
C PRO A 136 -8.66 -17.90 7.33
N LEU A 137 -8.92 -18.07 8.63
CA LEU A 137 -8.50 -17.18 9.71
C LEU A 137 -7.27 -17.68 10.49
N ASP A 138 -6.59 -18.72 9.99
CA ASP A 138 -5.36 -19.18 10.61
C ASP A 138 -4.28 -18.09 10.57
N GLY A 139 -3.54 -17.96 11.68
CA GLY A 139 -2.50 -16.95 11.82
C GLY A 139 -2.84 -15.81 12.76
N LEU A 140 -2.44 -14.63 12.30
CA LEU A 140 -2.54 -13.37 13.03
C LEU A 140 -3.58 -12.49 12.35
N THR A 141 -4.57 -12.03 13.12
CA THR A 141 -5.53 -11.01 12.67
C THR A 141 -5.29 -9.69 13.40
N ALA A 142 -5.13 -8.60 12.65
CA ALA A 142 -5.06 -7.24 13.17
C ALA A 142 -6.41 -6.54 12.98
N THR A 143 -6.99 -6.03 14.07
CA THR A 143 -8.23 -5.26 14.03
C THR A 143 -7.91 -3.79 13.75
N VAL A 144 -8.41 -3.25 12.63
CA VAL A 144 -8.15 -1.91 12.13
C VAL A 144 -9.45 -1.09 12.16
N PRO A 145 -9.55 -0.05 12.98
CA PRO A 145 -10.65 0.91 12.88
C PRO A 145 -10.71 1.55 11.50
N LEU A 146 -11.91 1.76 10.94
CA LEU A 146 -12.11 2.29 9.59
C LEU A 146 -11.31 3.59 9.35
N ALA A 147 -11.31 4.52 10.32
CA ALA A 147 -10.58 5.79 10.22
C ALA A 147 -9.04 5.65 10.12
N LEU A 148 -8.49 4.48 10.46
CA LEU A 148 -7.06 4.19 10.39
C LEU A 148 -6.66 3.42 9.14
N LEU A 149 -7.62 2.92 8.34
CA LEU A 149 -7.36 2.04 7.21
C LEU A 149 -6.33 2.61 6.21
N ASN A 150 -6.48 3.89 5.87
CA ASN A 150 -5.58 4.58 4.93
C ASN A 150 -4.22 4.95 5.56
N GLN A 151 -4.10 4.89 6.89
CA GLN A 151 -2.86 5.14 7.63
C GLN A 151 -2.02 3.88 7.85
N VAL A 152 -2.60 2.68 7.71
CA VAL A 152 -1.86 1.43 7.91
C VAL A 152 -0.79 1.25 6.84
N GLU A 153 0.49 1.24 7.22
CA GLU A 153 1.55 1.01 6.25
C GLU A 153 1.60 -0.45 5.82
N GLU A 154 1.48 -0.71 4.50
CA GLU A 154 1.56 -2.06 3.93
C GLU A 154 2.90 -2.73 4.29
N ALA A 155 3.99 -1.95 4.22
CA ALA A 155 5.33 -2.39 4.61
C ALA A 155 5.33 -3.00 6.02
N ARG A 156 4.70 -2.34 7.01
CA ARG A 156 4.64 -2.83 8.39
C ARG A 156 3.93 -4.17 8.50
N LEU A 157 2.86 -4.39 7.74
CA LEU A 157 2.10 -5.64 7.77
C LEU A 157 2.90 -6.83 7.20
N THR A 158 3.89 -6.59 6.33
CA THR A 158 4.71 -7.67 5.77
C THR A 158 5.58 -8.38 6.83
N TRP A 159 5.94 -7.71 7.93
CA TRP A 159 6.88 -8.20 8.94
C TRP A 159 6.30 -9.13 10.02
N LEU A 160 4.98 -9.40 10.03
CA LEU A 160 4.33 -10.17 11.12
C LEU A 160 4.75 -9.63 12.52
N VAL A 161 4.68 -10.51 13.53
CA VAL A 161 5.20 -10.33 14.89
C VAL A 161 6.47 -11.17 15.11
N PRO A 162 7.30 -10.86 16.14
CA PRO A 162 8.59 -11.52 16.34
C PRO A 162 8.53 -13.05 16.45
N GLY A 163 7.46 -13.61 17.03
CA GLY A 163 7.26 -15.06 17.15
C GLY A 163 6.97 -15.77 15.82
N MET A 164 6.52 -15.05 14.79
CA MET A 164 6.07 -15.65 13.52
C MET A 164 6.97 -15.28 12.33
N ILE A 165 7.73 -14.19 12.43
CA ILE A 165 8.52 -13.67 11.30
C ILE A 165 9.62 -14.64 10.83
N ARG A 166 10.22 -15.41 11.75
CA ARG A 166 11.25 -16.41 11.41
C ARG A 166 10.77 -17.43 10.40
N GLU A 167 9.54 -17.92 10.54
CA GLU A 167 8.97 -18.89 9.61
C GLU A 167 8.73 -18.25 8.23
N LYS A 168 8.24 -17.01 8.19
CA LYS A 168 8.05 -16.25 6.95
C LYS A 168 9.35 -16.00 6.20
N VAL A 169 10.40 -15.54 6.89
CA VAL A 169 11.73 -15.36 6.28
C VAL A 169 12.26 -16.69 5.77
N THR A 170 12.15 -17.76 6.57
CA THR A 170 12.55 -19.11 6.16
C THR A 170 11.83 -19.55 4.89
N HIS A 171 10.53 -19.28 4.79
CA HIS A 171 9.72 -19.59 3.61
C HIS A 171 10.24 -18.85 2.36
N TYR A 172 10.50 -17.54 2.47
CA TYR A 172 11.06 -16.75 1.36
C TYR A 172 12.45 -17.23 0.94
N LEU A 173 13.34 -17.53 1.88
CA LEU A 173 14.67 -18.02 1.52
C LEU A 173 14.61 -19.42 0.88
N LYS A 174 13.65 -20.29 1.28
CA LYS A 174 13.43 -21.60 0.66
C LYS A 174 12.78 -21.53 -0.72
N SER A 175 12.06 -20.47 -1.05
CA SER A 175 11.45 -20.28 -2.37
C SER A 175 12.42 -19.68 -3.40
N LEU A 176 13.60 -19.22 -2.98
CA LEU A 176 14.62 -18.73 -3.89
C LEU A 176 15.11 -19.80 -4.89
N PRO A 177 15.57 -19.39 -6.10
CA PRO A 177 16.21 -20.29 -7.05
C PRO A 177 17.40 -21.05 -6.46
N LYS A 178 17.68 -22.25 -6.98
CA LYS A 178 18.72 -23.16 -6.44
C LYS A 178 20.09 -22.50 -6.26
N GLY A 179 20.50 -21.65 -7.21
CA GLY A 179 21.79 -20.93 -7.14
C GLY A 179 21.91 -20.02 -5.93
N TRP A 180 20.81 -19.38 -5.51
CA TRP A 180 20.77 -18.57 -4.29
C TRP A 180 20.75 -19.46 -3.04
N ARG A 181 19.88 -20.47 -3.01
CA ARG A 181 19.71 -21.34 -1.83
C ARG A 181 21.00 -22.00 -1.37
N ASN A 182 21.85 -22.44 -2.30
CA ASN A 182 23.11 -23.09 -1.97
C ASN A 182 24.07 -22.17 -1.20
N ARG A 183 23.98 -20.85 -1.39
CA ARG A 183 24.83 -19.83 -0.74
C ARG A 183 24.30 -19.39 0.62
N LEU A 184 23.12 -19.86 1.00
CA LEU A 184 22.42 -19.48 2.23
C LEU A 184 22.47 -20.59 3.29
N ILE A 185 23.24 -21.65 3.04
CA ILE A 185 23.44 -22.77 3.97
C ILE A 185 24.56 -22.37 4.95
N PRO A 186 24.35 -22.52 6.27
CA PRO A 186 23.17 -23.06 6.96
C PRO A 186 21.98 -22.07 6.99
N LEU A 187 20.80 -22.56 6.58
CA LEU A 187 19.61 -21.70 6.48
C LEU A 187 19.16 -21.12 7.83
N PRO A 188 19.13 -21.87 8.95
CA PRO A 188 18.75 -21.32 10.25
C PRO A 188 19.64 -20.15 10.69
N GLU A 189 20.95 -20.26 10.48
CA GLU A 189 21.92 -19.20 10.80
C GLU A 189 21.71 -17.97 9.92
N THR A 190 21.46 -18.18 8.63
CA THR A 190 21.15 -17.09 7.69
C THR A 190 19.88 -16.34 8.11
N VAL A 191 18.83 -17.05 8.53
CA VAL A 191 17.60 -16.41 9.03
C VAL A 191 17.87 -15.63 10.32
N THR A 192 18.65 -16.19 11.25
CA THR A 192 19.02 -15.48 12.49
C THR A 192 19.81 -14.21 12.20
N ALA A 193 20.84 -14.29 11.36
CA ALA A 193 21.66 -13.14 10.99
C ALA A 193 20.85 -12.04 10.28
N PHE A 194 19.85 -12.40 9.47
CA PHE A 194 18.93 -11.41 8.90
C PHE A 194 18.09 -10.74 9.98
N LEU A 195 17.46 -11.51 10.88
CA LEU A 195 16.58 -10.98 11.92
C LEU A 195 17.32 -10.11 12.95
N GLU A 196 18.61 -10.37 13.18
CA GLU A 196 19.47 -9.53 14.05
C GLU A 196 19.87 -8.21 13.40
N ALA A 197 20.08 -8.20 12.08
CA ALA A 197 20.46 -6.99 11.33
C ALA A 197 19.26 -6.13 10.93
N ALA A 198 18.11 -6.76 10.68
CA ALA A 198 16.94 -6.12 10.11
C ALA A 198 16.21 -5.25 11.14
N LYS A 199 15.93 -4.00 10.74
CA LYS A 199 15.00 -3.13 11.46
C LYS A 199 13.61 -3.27 10.87
N ALA A 200 12.67 -3.76 11.68
CA ALA A 200 11.29 -3.87 11.25
C ALA A 200 10.68 -2.50 10.92
N ALA A 201 9.79 -2.46 9.92
CA ALA A 201 9.00 -1.31 9.49
C ALA A 201 9.71 -0.21 8.67
N GLU A 202 11.03 -0.27 8.43
CA GLU A 202 11.70 0.74 7.58
C GLU A 202 11.47 0.50 6.07
N ALA A 203 11.22 -0.74 5.66
CA ALA A 203 10.91 -1.14 4.28
C ALA A 203 10.05 -2.42 4.27
N PRO A 204 9.38 -2.78 3.16
CA PRO A 204 8.74 -4.09 3.03
C PRO A 204 9.74 -5.24 3.26
N LEU A 205 9.30 -6.33 3.90
CA LEU A 205 10.15 -7.46 4.29
C LEU A 205 10.99 -8.02 3.14
N THR A 206 10.41 -8.16 1.95
CA THR A 206 11.11 -8.68 0.77
C THR A 206 12.18 -7.72 0.27
N GLU A 207 11.95 -6.41 0.32
CA GLU A 207 12.94 -5.39 -0.03
C GLU A 207 14.10 -5.37 0.97
N ALA A 208 13.79 -5.38 2.26
CA ALA A 208 14.81 -5.48 3.32
C ALA A 208 15.64 -6.76 3.19
N LEU A 209 15.00 -7.90 2.87
CA LEU A 209 15.70 -9.16 2.64
C LEU A 209 16.62 -9.09 1.41
N ARG A 210 16.21 -8.41 0.33
CA ARG A 210 17.07 -8.19 -0.85
C ARG A 210 18.25 -7.29 -0.56
N ALA A 211 18.02 -6.18 0.14
CA ALA A 211 19.08 -5.26 0.54
C ALA A 211 20.14 -6.00 1.38
N TRP A 212 19.69 -6.76 2.38
CA TRP A 212 20.58 -7.55 3.22
C TRP A 212 21.33 -8.66 2.45
N LEU A 213 20.65 -9.35 1.52
CA LEU A 213 21.31 -10.32 0.64
C LEU A 213 22.37 -9.66 -0.26
N HIS A 214 22.12 -8.45 -0.75
CA HIS A 214 23.09 -7.68 -1.53
C HIS A 214 24.36 -7.40 -0.73
N GLU A 215 24.20 -6.87 0.48
CA GLU A 215 25.31 -6.55 1.37
C GLU A 215 26.12 -7.80 1.75
N ARG A 216 25.44 -8.91 2.03
CA ARG A 216 26.08 -10.17 2.43
C ARG A 216 26.76 -10.90 1.27
N LEU A 217 26.18 -10.87 0.07
CA LEU A 217 26.58 -11.74 -1.06
C LEU A 217 27.20 -10.98 -2.25
N GLY A 218 27.23 -9.65 -2.21
CA GLY A 218 27.70 -8.77 -3.29
C GLY A 218 26.71 -8.58 -4.44
N GLU A 219 25.58 -9.29 -4.44
CA GLU A 219 24.51 -9.21 -5.44
C GLU A 219 23.15 -9.52 -4.80
N ALA A 220 22.08 -8.96 -5.35
CA ALA A 220 20.71 -9.21 -4.90
C ALA A 220 19.93 -10.08 -5.89
N PRO A 221 18.97 -10.90 -5.42
CA PRO A 221 17.94 -11.45 -6.28
C PRO A 221 17.18 -10.34 -7.03
N GLY A 222 16.60 -10.70 -8.17
CA GLY A 222 15.69 -9.80 -8.89
C GLY A 222 14.51 -9.34 -8.00
N PRO A 223 13.92 -8.17 -8.27
CA PRO A 223 12.83 -7.62 -7.45
C PRO A 223 11.64 -8.57 -7.31
N ASP A 224 11.32 -9.34 -8.35
CA ASP A 224 10.12 -10.21 -8.36
C ASP A 224 10.37 -11.62 -7.90
N VAL A 225 11.54 -11.91 -7.35
CA VAL A 225 11.90 -13.30 -7.05
C VAL A 225 10.86 -13.99 -6.15
N TRP A 226 10.05 -13.21 -5.43
CA TRP A 226 8.94 -13.68 -4.59
C TRP A 226 7.52 -13.26 -5.03
N SER A 227 7.32 -12.55 -6.15
CA SER A 227 6.00 -12.01 -6.53
C SER A 227 4.94 -13.10 -6.81
N GLY A 228 5.34 -14.33 -7.07
CA GLY A 228 4.44 -15.49 -7.24
C GLY A 228 4.50 -16.52 -6.10
N VAL A 229 5.19 -16.21 -5.01
CA VAL A 229 5.37 -17.15 -3.89
C VAL A 229 4.13 -17.08 -2.99
N ALA A 230 3.30 -18.13 -3.07
CA ALA A 230 2.13 -18.26 -2.22
C ALA A 230 2.53 -18.45 -0.76
N LEU A 231 2.18 -17.48 0.08
CA LEU A 231 2.33 -17.60 1.54
C LEU A 231 1.19 -18.45 2.11
N PRO A 232 1.49 -19.41 3.00
CA PRO A 232 0.49 -19.98 3.90
C PRO A 232 -0.28 -18.88 4.65
N ASN A 233 -1.56 -19.14 4.94
CA ASN A 233 -2.44 -18.18 5.60
C ASN A 233 -1.87 -17.59 6.89
N HIS A 234 -1.15 -18.40 7.67
CA HIS A 234 -0.56 -17.97 8.93
C HIS A 234 0.71 -17.13 8.78
N LEU A 235 1.30 -17.05 7.57
CA LEU A 235 2.47 -16.20 7.29
C LEU A 235 2.10 -14.83 6.69
N ALA A 236 0.80 -14.52 6.66
CA ALA A 236 0.28 -13.22 6.24
C ALA A 236 -0.69 -12.68 7.30
N ILE A 237 -0.55 -11.40 7.66
CA ILE A 237 -1.48 -10.74 8.58
C ILE A 237 -2.84 -10.65 7.88
N ASN A 238 -3.86 -11.14 8.56
CA ASN A 238 -5.25 -10.90 8.19
C ASN A 238 -5.70 -9.57 8.80
N VAL A 239 -6.28 -8.68 8.01
CA VAL A 239 -6.75 -7.36 8.45
C VAL A 239 -8.25 -7.39 8.56
N GLN A 240 -8.77 -7.08 9.75
CA GLN A 240 -10.21 -6.97 10.01
C GLN A 240 -10.55 -5.48 10.20
N VAL A 241 -11.32 -4.91 9.29
CA VAL A 241 -11.73 -3.50 9.36
C VAL A 241 -13.03 -3.39 10.14
N VAL A 242 -13.08 -2.52 11.15
CA VAL A 242 -14.24 -2.33 12.03
C VAL A 242 -14.74 -0.88 12.05
N ASP A 243 -16.05 -0.71 12.27
CA ASP A 243 -16.65 0.61 12.50
C ASP A 243 -16.41 1.11 13.94
N ALA A 244 -16.94 2.29 14.26
CA ALA A 244 -16.82 2.89 15.60
C ALA A 244 -17.54 2.09 16.71
N ALA A 245 -18.47 1.21 16.36
CA ALA A 245 -19.17 0.30 17.28
C ALA A 245 -18.49 -1.06 17.40
N GLY A 246 -17.36 -1.27 16.70
CA GLY A 246 -16.62 -2.54 16.68
C GLY A 246 -17.23 -3.61 15.77
N ARG A 247 -18.18 -3.25 14.89
CA ARG A 247 -18.75 -4.18 13.90
C ARG A 247 -17.80 -4.33 12.73
N GLU A 248 -17.62 -5.57 12.28
CA GLU A 248 -16.81 -5.88 11.10
C GLU A 248 -17.46 -5.31 9.83
N LEU A 249 -16.68 -4.57 9.05
CA LEU A 249 -17.07 -4.02 7.75
C LEU A 249 -16.51 -4.88 6.61
N ALA A 250 -15.25 -5.27 6.71
CA ALA A 250 -14.58 -6.16 5.77
C ALA A 250 -13.38 -6.85 6.44
N MET A 251 -12.94 -7.96 5.86
CA MET A 251 -11.76 -8.68 6.33
C MET A 251 -11.01 -9.32 5.16
N GLY A 252 -9.69 -9.21 5.17
CA GLY A 252 -8.85 -9.76 4.11
C GLY A 252 -7.35 -9.63 4.40
N ARG A 253 -6.53 -10.30 3.61
CA ARG A 253 -5.05 -10.23 3.71
C ARG A 253 -4.43 -9.24 2.73
N ASP A 254 -5.21 -8.71 1.80
CA ASP A 254 -4.79 -7.68 0.85
C ASP A 254 -5.30 -6.32 1.34
N LEU A 255 -4.37 -5.47 1.78
CA LEU A 255 -4.69 -4.13 2.26
C LEU A 255 -5.16 -3.22 1.12
N ARG A 256 -4.69 -3.44 -0.11
CA ARG A 256 -5.06 -2.65 -1.28
C ARG A 256 -6.51 -2.90 -1.65
N ASP A 257 -6.94 -4.16 -1.64
CA ASP A 257 -8.34 -4.53 -1.87
C ASP A 257 -9.25 -3.92 -0.81
N LEU A 258 -8.86 -3.97 0.47
CA LEU A 258 -9.62 -3.35 1.56
C LEU A 258 -9.73 -1.83 1.39
N ARG A 259 -8.67 -1.16 0.95
CA ARG A 259 -8.67 0.28 0.65
C ARG A 259 -9.50 0.63 -0.57
N ALA A 260 -9.48 -0.18 -1.62
CA ALA A 260 -10.33 0.01 -2.77
C ALA A 260 -11.82 -0.08 -2.38
N GLN A 261 -12.17 -0.97 -1.45
CA GLN A 261 -13.54 -1.13 -0.97
C GLN A 261 -14.00 -0.07 0.03
N LEU A 262 -13.14 0.33 0.96
CA LEU A 262 -13.51 1.12 2.14
C LEU A 262 -12.76 2.45 2.29
N GLY A 263 -11.83 2.77 1.40
CA GLY A 263 -10.92 3.92 1.52
C GLY A 263 -11.63 5.27 1.50
N GLU A 264 -12.67 5.44 0.67
CA GLU A 264 -13.47 6.66 0.63
C GLU A 264 -14.27 6.85 1.93
N ALA A 265 -14.89 5.77 2.42
CA ALA A 265 -15.60 5.78 3.70
C ALA A 265 -14.64 6.06 4.88
N ALA A 266 -13.41 5.54 4.82
CA ALA A 266 -12.35 5.84 5.78
C ALA A 266 -11.98 7.33 5.78
N GLN A 267 -11.79 7.93 4.61
CA GLN A 267 -11.49 9.35 4.45
C GLN A 267 -12.62 10.24 4.98
N LEU A 268 -13.88 9.93 4.65
CA LEU A 268 -15.04 10.68 5.16
C LEU A 268 -15.18 10.55 6.68
N THR A 269 -14.97 9.34 7.21
CA THR A 269 -14.98 9.12 8.66
C THR A 269 -13.87 9.91 9.34
N PHE A 270 -12.70 10.02 8.71
CA PHE A 270 -11.58 10.81 9.21
C PHE A 270 -11.85 12.32 9.21
N ALA A 271 -12.39 12.86 8.12
CA ALA A 271 -12.65 14.29 7.95
C ALA A 271 -13.65 14.83 8.99
N ALA A 272 -14.68 14.07 9.34
CA ALA A 272 -15.72 14.49 10.30
C ALA A 272 -15.24 14.65 11.77
N ALA A 273 -13.93 14.60 12.05
CA ALA A 273 -13.38 14.44 13.39
C ALA A 273 -13.06 15.75 14.16
N GLU A 274 -12.80 16.90 13.51
CA GLU A 274 -12.48 18.15 14.22
C GLU A 274 -12.98 19.45 13.53
N PRO A 275 -14.02 20.11 14.09
CA PRO A 275 -14.52 21.39 13.56
C PRO A 275 -13.59 22.59 13.78
N ALA A 276 -12.61 22.50 14.69
CA ALA A 276 -11.82 23.65 15.14
C ALA A 276 -10.74 24.09 14.14
N PHE A 277 -10.32 23.19 13.23
CA PHE A 277 -9.33 23.48 12.18
C PHE A 277 -9.99 23.84 10.83
N GLU A 278 -11.25 23.45 10.64
CA GLU A 278 -11.95 23.64 9.37
C GLU A 278 -12.33 25.11 9.15
N LYS A 279 -11.86 25.67 8.03
CA LYS A 279 -12.22 27.01 7.57
C LYS A 279 -12.52 26.95 6.08
N SER A 280 -13.73 27.35 5.70
CA SER A 280 -14.16 27.37 4.29
C SER A 280 -14.24 28.77 3.72
N GLY A 281 -14.27 28.88 2.40
CA GLY A 281 -14.43 30.17 1.72
C GLY A 281 -13.20 31.07 1.79
N VAL A 282 -12.03 30.50 2.04
CA VAL A 282 -10.76 31.23 2.15
C VAL A 282 -10.30 31.69 0.76
N GLN A 283 -10.08 32.99 0.61
CA GLN A 283 -9.65 33.59 -0.68
C GLN A 283 -8.24 34.19 -0.63
N SER A 284 -7.64 34.27 0.56
CA SER A 284 -6.28 34.73 0.80
C SER A 284 -5.67 33.94 1.97
N TRP A 285 -4.34 33.96 2.11
CA TRP A 285 -3.67 33.25 3.19
C TRP A 285 -3.84 33.99 4.52
N ASP A 286 -4.93 33.71 5.24
CA ASP A 286 -5.37 34.42 6.46
C ASP A 286 -5.68 33.46 7.64
N PHE A 287 -5.10 32.27 7.61
CA PHE A 287 -5.39 31.16 8.55
C PHE A 287 -4.16 30.66 9.33
N GLY A 288 -3.07 31.43 9.32
CA GLY A 288 -1.82 31.07 9.99
C GLY A 288 -1.00 30.02 9.22
N ASP A 289 -0.10 29.34 9.91
CA ASP A 289 0.75 28.32 9.32
C ASP A 289 0.00 26.99 9.20
N LEU A 290 0.27 26.25 8.13
CA LEU A 290 -0.27 24.92 7.86
C LEU A 290 0.72 23.88 8.41
N PRO A 291 0.49 23.29 9.60
CA PRO A 291 1.47 22.37 10.19
C PRO A 291 1.60 21.09 9.38
N GLU A 292 2.73 20.40 9.48
CA GLU A 292 3.00 19.15 8.75
C GLU A 292 2.04 18.02 9.12
N THR A 293 1.68 17.94 10.39
CA THR A 293 0.73 16.97 10.94
C THR A 293 -0.01 17.58 12.13
N LEU A 294 -1.20 17.05 12.42
CA LEU A 294 -1.95 17.30 13.66
C LEU A 294 -2.27 15.96 14.33
N ALA A 295 -2.10 15.89 15.64
CA ALA A 295 -2.52 14.73 16.41
C ALA A 295 -3.99 14.92 16.83
N ILE A 296 -4.85 13.99 16.43
CA ILE A 296 -6.29 13.98 16.73
C ILE A 296 -6.54 12.87 17.74
N VAL A 297 -7.39 13.08 18.74
CA VAL A 297 -7.80 12.02 19.68
C VAL A 297 -9.26 11.70 19.49
N ARG A 298 -9.58 10.45 19.10
CA ARG A 298 -10.96 9.99 18.88
C ARG A 298 -11.18 8.61 19.49
N ASN A 299 -12.24 8.44 20.29
CA ASN A 299 -12.55 7.19 20.99
C ASN A 299 -11.35 6.62 21.78
N GLY A 300 -10.54 7.49 22.37
CA GLY A 300 -9.32 7.11 23.10
C GLY A 300 -8.12 6.73 22.21
N GLN A 301 -8.26 6.77 20.88
CA GLN A 301 -7.18 6.49 19.94
C GLN A 301 -6.57 7.79 19.41
N ARG A 302 -5.23 7.84 19.38
CA ARG A 302 -4.48 8.94 18.77
C ARG A 302 -4.31 8.66 17.28
N LEU A 303 -4.81 9.56 16.45
CA LEU A 303 -4.72 9.54 15.00
C LEU A 303 -3.80 10.67 14.53
N THR A 304 -3.13 10.47 13.39
CA THR A 304 -2.35 11.54 12.75
C THR A 304 -3.14 12.06 11.55
N GLY A 305 -3.45 13.35 11.54
CA GLY A 305 -4.05 14.05 10.40
C GLY A 305 -3.05 14.93 9.68
N TYR A 306 -3.25 15.09 8.38
CA TYR A 306 -2.42 15.89 7.50
C TYR A 306 -3.22 17.09 7.01
N PRO A 307 -2.94 18.30 7.53
CA PRO A 307 -3.61 19.52 7.10
C PRO A 307 -3.43 19.78 5.61
N ALA A 308 -4.53 20.11 4.95
CA ALA A 308 -4.59 20.34 3.52
C ALA A 308 -5.45 21.56 3.15
N LEU A 309 -5.14 22.15 1.99
CA LEU A 309 -6.00 23.14 1.33
C LEU A 309 -6.79 22.46 0.21
N ILE A 310 -8.11 22.47 0.29
CA ILE A 310 -9.01 21.91 -0.71
C ILE A 310 -9.44 23.02 -1.66
N ASP A 311 -9.35 22.82 -2.98
CA ASP A 311 -9.87 23.77 -3.97
C ASP A 311 -11.39 23.59 -4.13
N ASP A 312 -12.16 24.59 -3.70
CA ASP A 312 -13.63 24.63 -3.83
C ASP A 312 -14.07 25.35 -5.12
N GLY A 313 -13.15 25.66 -6.02
CA GLY A 313 -13.39 26.33 -7.30
C GLY A 313 -13.40 27.87 -7.21
N ALA A 314 -14.11 28.46 -6.25
CA ALA A 314 -14.12 29.92 -6.03
C ALA A 314 -13.18 30.35 -4.89
N ALA A 315 -12.87 29.44 -3.98
CA ALA A 315 -12.11 29.66 -2.77
C ALA A 315 -11.41 28.35 -2.38
N VAL A 316 -10.77 28.32 -1.22
CA VAL A 316 -10.26 27.09 -0.63
C VAL A 316 -10.88 26.82 0.75
N SER A 317 -10.85 25.55 1.14
CA SER A 317 -11.19 25.10 2.49
C SER A 317 -9.98 24.44 3.16
N LEU A 318 -9.83 24.62 4.47
CA LEU A 318 -8.91 23.86 5.30
C LEU A 318 -9.58 22.55 5.70
N ALA A 319 -8.90 21.43 5.47
CA ALA A 319 -9.38 20.10 5.86
C ALA A 319 -8.22 19.25 6.40
N LEU A 320 -8.55 18.22 7.18
CA LEU A 320 -7.61 17.19 7.60
C LEU A 320 -7.79 15.95 6.75
N LEU A 321 -6.72 15.55 6.04
CA LEU A 321 -6.69 14.30 5.30
C LEU A 321 -5.94 13.22 6.08
N ASP A 322 -6.24 11.97 5.78
CA ASP A 322 -5.72 10.79 6.45
C ASP A 322 -4.31 10.39 5.99
N THR A 323 -3.88 10.86 4.81
CA THR A 323 -2.56 10.57 4.26
C THR A 323 -1.84 11.84 3.79
N ARG A 324 -0.51 11.83 3.93
CA ARG A 324 0.37 12.91 3.45
C ARG A 324 0.23 13.13 1.95
N GLN A 325 0.18 12.06 1.16
CA GLN A 325 0.09 12.15 -0.29
C GLN A 325 -1.20 12.85 -0.75
N ALA A 326 -2.34 12.50 -0.14
CA ALA A 326 -3.61 13.16 -0.43
C ALA A 326 -3.57 14.64 0.01
N ALA A 327 -3.00 14.93 1.18
CA ALA A 327 -2.84 16.29 1.69
C ALA A 327 -1.97 17.16 0.79
N ASP A 328 -0.82 16.65 0.32
CA ASP A 328 0.08 17.39 -0.55
C ASP A 328 -0.56 17.62 -1.93
N ALA A 329 -1.24 16.62 -2.49
CA ALA A 329 -1.94 16.73 -3.76
C ALA A 329 -3.07 17.76 -3.70
N ALA A 330 -3.90 17.71 -2.65
CA ALA A 330 -4.96 18.68 -2.44
C ALA A 330 -4.39 20.09 -2.21
N THR A 331 -3.42 20.21 -1.28
CA THR A 331 -2.77 21.48 -0.96
C THR A 331 -2.14 22.13 -2.17
N ARG A 332 -1.54 21.35 -3.08
CA ARG A 332 -1.04 21.89 -4.35
C ARG A 332 -2.15 22.60 -5.14
N GLN A 333 -3.32 21.99 -5.27
CA GLN A 333 -4.46 22.61 -5.96
C GLN A 333 -4.99 23.82 -5.20
N GLY A 334 -5.13 23.73 -3.88
CA GLY A 334 -5.56 24.86 -3.04
C GLY A 334 -4.60 26.05 -3.11
N VAL A 335 -3.29 25.82 -3.08
CA VAL A 335 -2.28 26.87 -3.26
C VAL A 335 -2.41 27.51 -4.65
N LEU A 336 -2.55 26.72 -5.72
CA LEU A 336 -2.76 27.25 -7.06
C LEU A 336 -4.03 28.11 -7.14
N ARG A 337 -5.12 27.71 -6.47
CA ARG A 337 -6.35 28.51 -6.37
C ARG A 337 -6.10 29.86 -5.70
N LEU A 338 -5.48 29.88 -4.51
CA LEU A 338 -5.16 31.11 -3.80
C LEU A 338 -4.23 32.02 -4.61
N MET A 339 -3.24 31.44 -5.29
CA MET A 339 -2.35 32.21 -6.17
C MET A 339 -3.08 32.79 -7.37
N ARG A 340 -4.06 32.08 -7.96
CA ARG A 340 -4.89 32.59 -9.06
C ARG A 340 -5.70 33.80 -8.61
N LEU A 341 -6.28 33.75 -7.41
CA LEU A 341 -6.98 34.89 -6.81
C LEU A 341 -6.02 36.08 -6.58
N ALA A 342 -4.84 35.84 -6.00
CA ALA A 342 -3.85 36.87 -5.73
C ALA A 342 -3.21 37.49 -6.99
N LEU A 343 -3.20 36.77 -8.12
CA LEU A 343 -2.57 37.17 -9.38
C LEU A 343 -3.57 37.37 -10.52
N GLN A 344 -4.88 37.50 -10.23
CA GLN A 344 -5.93 37.65 -11.23
C GLN A 344 -5.62 38.75 -12.27
N GLY A 345 -5.14 39.92 -11.82
CA GLY A 345 -4.81 41.03 -12.72
C GLY A 345 -3.60 40.75 -13.62
N ALA A 346 -2.65 39.94 -13.15
CA ALA A 346 -1.50 39.54 -13.95
C ALA A 346 -1.88 38.46 -14.99
N ILE A 347 -2.82 37.57 -14.63
CA ILE A 347 -3.37 36.56 -15.54
C ILE A 347 -4.22 37.24 -16.64
N ALA A 348 -5.05 38.22 -16.27
CA ALA A 348 -5.96 38.92 -17.18
C ALA A 348 -5.25 39.58 -18.38
N PHE A 349 -3.96 39.88 -18.26
CA PHE A 349 -3.13 40.35 -19.37
C PHE A 349 -3.10 39.38 -20.57
N PHE A 350 -3.35 38.09 -20.33
CA PHE A 350 -3.33 37.03 -21.33
C PHE A 350 -4.72 36.54 -21.77
N ASP A 351 -5.81 37.23 -21.41
CA ASP A 351 -7.20 36.82 -21.74
C ASP A 351 -7.48 36.74 -23.24
N LYS A 352 -6.64 37.36 -24.07
CA LYS A 352 -6.71 37.29 -25.54
C LYS A 352 -5.59 36.45 -26.15
N GLY A 353 -4.82 35.75 -25.32
CA GLY A 353 -3.58 35.08 -25.69
C GLY A 353 -2.41 36.05 -25.90
N SER A 354 -1.24 35.48 -26.19
CA SER A 354 -0.04 36.26 -26.57
C SER A 354 0.15 36.29 -28.10
N SER A 355 1.25 36.91 -28.54
CA SER A 355 1.58 37.04 -29.96
C SER A 355 1.55 35.69 -30.69
N GLY A 356 0.86 35.67 -31.84
CA GLY A 356 0.68 34.50 -32.69
C GLY A 356 -0.28 33.42 -32.16
N PHE A 357 -0.99 33.67 -31.05
CA PHE A 357 -2.05 32.78 -30.57
C PHE A 357 -3.17 32.60 -31.60
N ALA A 358 -3.68 33.69 -32.20
CA ALA A 358 -4.78 33.63 -33.17
C ALA A 358 -4.46 32.73 -34.38
N GLN A 359 -3.20 32.74 -34.85
CA GLN A 359 -2.76 31.88 -35.93
C GLN A 359 -2.72 30.40 -35.50
N ALA A 360 -2.18 30.11 -34.31
CA ALA A 360 -2.16 28.75 -33.77
C ALA A 360 -3.57 28.20 -33.55
N ALA A 361 -4.50 29.04 -33.04
CA ALA A 361 -5.89 28.68 -32.87
C ALA A 361 -6.56 28.35 -34.22
N LEU A 362 -6.31 29.16 -35.25
CA LEU A 362 -6.82 28.87 -36.61
C LEU A 362 -6.32 27.53 -37.15
N GLN A 363 -5.05 27.20 -36.91
CA GLN A 363 -4.42 25.94 -37.32
C GLN A 363 -4.96 24.71 -36.57
N LEU A 364 -5.42 24.90 -35.32
CA LEU A 364 -5.96 23.85 -34.45
C LEU A 364 -7.50 23.83 -34.40
N LYS A 365 -8.19 24.67 -35.18
CA LYS A 365 -9.65 24.83 -35.11
C LYS A 365 -10.45 23.53 -35.29
N THR A 366 -9.89 22.57 -36.02
CA THR A 366 -10.54 21.28 -36.29
C THR A 366 -10.37 20.29 -35.15
N THR A 367 -9.49 20.59 -34.19
CA THR A 367 -9.18 19.73 -33.05
C THR A 367 -9.88 20.21 -31.79
N LEU A 368 -9.90 21.52 -31.53
CA LEU A 368 -10.55 22.10 -30.37
C LEU A 368 -10.95 23.58 -30.57
N PRO A 369 -11.98 24.08 -29.86
CA PRO A 369 -12.37 25.49 -29.86
C PRO A 369 -11.27 26.45 -29.34
N THR A 370 -11.26 27.69 -29.85
CA THR A 370 -10.25 28.71 -29.53
C THR A 370 -10.22 29.08 -28.05
N ASP A 371 -11.39 29.25 -27.43
CA ASP A 371 -11.55 29.56 -26.01
C ASP A 371 -11.03 28.42 -25.12
N GLN A 372 -11.35 27.17 -25.47
CA GLN A 372 -10.81 26.00 -24.77
C GLN A 372 -9.29 25.89 -24.92
N LEU A 373 -8.74 26.19 -26.11
CA LEU A 373 -7.30 26.19 -26.32
C LEU A 373 -6.58 27.25 -25.47
N LEU A 374 -7.14 28.46 -25.37
CA LEU A 374 -6.55 29.50 -24.54
C LEU A 374 -6.55 29.10 -23.07
N ALA A 375 -7.68 28.58 -22.58
CA ALA A 375 -7.81 28.10 -21.20
C ALA A 375 -6.81 26.97 -20.89
N ASP A 376 -6.64 26.01 -21.81
CA ASP A 376 -5.70 24.89 -21.69
C ASP A 376 -4.24 25.38 -21.60
N VAL A 377 -3.84 26.27 -22.52
CA VAL A 377 -2.49 26.85 -22.53
C VAL A 377 -2.22 27.65 -21.27
N MET A 378 -3.20 28.47 -20.84
CA MET A 378 -3.07 29.27 -19.63
C MET A 378 -3.03 28.42 -18.37
N ALA A 379 -3.75 27.30 -18.30
CA ALA A 379 -3.67 26.37 -17.18
C ALA A 379 -2.24 25.83 -16.99
N ALA A 380 -1.58 25.40 -18.08
CA ALA A 380 -0.20 24.92 -18.03
C ALA A 380 0.81 26.02 -17.69
N VAL A 381 0.65 27.21 -18.29
CA VAL A 381 1.51 28.38 -18.03
C VAL A 381 1.41 28.81 -16.57
N VAL A 382 0.20 28.86 -16.02
CA VAL A 382 -0.05 29.22 -14.62
C VAL A 382 0.58 28.18 -13.69
N ASP A 383 0.32 26.88 -13.88
CA ASP A 383 0.90 25.83 -13.04
C ASP A 383 2.43 25.90 -13.02
N ARG A 384 3.06 26.04 -14.20
CA ARG A 384 4.51 26.14 -14.34
C ARG A 384 5.08 27.43 -13.73
N ALA A 385 4.42 28.57 -13.93
CA ALA A 385 4.89 29.84 -13.39
C ALA A 385 4.70 29.93 -11.88
N PHE A 386 3.61 29.36 -11.36
CA PHE A 386 3.19 29.55 -9.97
C PHE A 386 3.95 28.66 -9.02
N LEU A 387 4.02 27.36 -9.29
CA LEU A 387 4.74 26.43 -8.43
C LEU A 387 5.91 25.79 -9.17
N GLY A 388 5.70 25.31 -10.40
CA GLY A 388 6.71 24.49 -11.06
C GLY A 388 7.15 23.35 -10.13
N ASP A 389 8.46 23.28 -9.87
CA ASP A 389 9.10 22.29 -8.98
C ASP A 389 9.41 22.86 -7.58
N ASP A 390 8.95 24.07 -7.27
CA ASP A 390 9.15 24.69 -5.95
C ASP A 390 8.32 23.95 -4.87
N PRO A 391 8.81 23.90 -3.62
CA PRO A 391 8.07 23.29 -2.51
C PRO A 391 6.77 24.05 -2.22
N LEU A 392 5.76 23.32 -1.71
CA LEU A 392 4.47 23.92 -1.36
C LEU A 392 4.62 24.90 -0.19
N PRO A 393 4.11 26.13 -0.29
CA PRO A 393 4.12 27.06 0.83
C PRO A 393 3.20 26.53 1.94
N ARG A 394 3.71 26.56 3.18
CA ARG A 394 2.96 26.21 4.39
C ARG A 394 2.80 27.37 5.38
N SER A 395 3.23 28.57 5.02
CA SER A 395 3.09 29.79 5.83
C SER A 395 2.71 30.98 4.97
N ALA A 396 2.16 32.03 5.61
CA ALA A 396 1.80 33.27 4.92
C ALA A 396 3.01 33.92 4.24
N GLN A 397 4.18 33.87 4.89
CA GLN A 397 5.43 34.38 4.33
C GLN A 397 5.87 33.57 3.09
N ALA A 398 5.91 32.24 3.20
CA ALA A 398 6.30 31.39 2.07
C ALA A 398 5.34 31.56 0.88
N PHE A 399 4.04 31.70 1.15
CA PHE A 399 3.03 31.98 0.13
C PHE A 399 3.28 33.33 -0.55
N ALA A 400 3.53 34.39 0.22
CA ALA A 400 3.80 35.72 -0.32
C ALA A 400 5.07 35.75 -1.18
N GLU A 401 6.13 35.07 -0.75
CA GLU A 401 7.36 34.89 -1.53
C GLU A 401 7.07 34.13 -2.84
N GLN A 402 6.25 33.09 -2.79
CA GLN A 402 5.87 32.33 -3.97
C GLN A 402 5.05 33.16 -4.96
N VAL A 403 4.09 33.95 -4.47
CA VAL A 403 3.33 34.91 -5.29
C VAL A 403 4.25 35.93 -5.98
N LYS A 404 5.26 36.44 -5.26
CA LYS A 404 6.26 37.35 -5.83
C LYS A 404 7.07 36.68 -6.94
N ARG A 405 7.58 35.47 -6.70
CA ARG A 405 8.32 34.68 -7.71
C ARG A 405 7.45 34.38 -8.93
N ALA A 406 6.21 33.95 -8.71
CA ALA A 406 5.25 33.64 -9.76
C ALA A 406 4.94 34.86 -10.63
N ARG A 407 4.72 36.04 -10.02
CA ARG A 407 4.51 37.29 -10.74
C ARG A 407 5.69 37.63 -11.67
N THR A 408 6.92 37.41 -11.21
CA THR A 408 8.13 37.63 -12.02
C THR A 408 8.29 36.59 -13.12
N ARG A 409 7.96 35.31 -12.86
CA ARG A 409 8.10 34.21 -13.83
C ARG A 409 7.04 34.21 -14.92
N LEU A 410 5.81 34.63 -14.60
CA LEU A 410 4.63 34.49 -15.46
C LEU A 410 4.85 35.02 -16.89
N PRO A 411 5.41 36.23 -17.13
CA PRO A 411 5.61 36.73 -18.49
C PRO A 411 6.54 35.85 -19.34
N ALA A 412 7.65 35.37 -18.76
CA ALA A 412 8.61 34.54 -19.46
C ALA A 412 8.06 33.14 -19.75
N VAL A 413 7.36 32.54 -18.77
CA VAL A 413 6.72 31.23 -18.94
C VAL A 413 5.58 31.30 -19.97
N ALA A 414 4.78 32.36 -19.95
CA ALA A 414 3.74 32.59 -20.96
C ALA A 414 4.34 32.72 -22.36
N ALA A 415 5.37 33.55 -22.53
CA ALA A 415 6.05 33.72 -23.82
C ALA A 415 6.61 32.39 -24.37
N SER A 416 7.22 31.59 -23.49
CA SER A 416 7.70 30.23 -23.84
C SER A 416 6.54 29.30 -24.22
N GLY A 417 5.47 29.27 -23.43
CA GLY A 417 4.27 28.46 -23.68
C GLY A 417 3.59 28.78 -25.01
N PHE A 418 3.34 30.06 -25.31
CA PHE A 418 2.75 30.46 -26.59
C PHE A 418 3.69 30.20 -27.77
N THR A 419 5.01 30.32 -27.58
CA THR A 419 5.98 29.95 -28.63
C THR A 419 5.93 28.46 -28.93
N LEU A 420 5.86 27.62 -27.90
CA LEU A 420 5.72 26.18 -28.04
C LEU A 420 4.39 25.81 -28.70
N LEU A 421 3.28 26.43 -28.30
CA LEU A 421 1.97 26.25 -28.91
C LEU A 421 2.03 26.50 -30.43
N ARG A 422 2.66 27.60 -30.87
CA ARG A 422 2.81 27.90 -32.30
C ARG A 422 3.59 26.83 -33.04
N ALA A 423 4.66 26.30 -32.44
CA ALA A 423 5.42 25.21 -33.03
C ALA A 423 4.58 23.93 -33.18
N ILE A 424 3.84 23.55 -32.13
CA ILE A 424 2.94 22.41 -32.12
C ILE A 424 1.84 22.58 -33.18
N ALA A 425 1.17 23.73 -33.21
CA ALA A 425 0.11 24.03 -34.17
C ALA A 425 0.60 23.96 -35.62
N ASN A 426 1.80 24.50 -35.88
CA ASN A 426 2.40 24.46 -37.22
C ASN A 426 2.75 23.03 -37.67
N ASP A 427 3.38 22.24 -36.81
CA ASP A 427 3.76 20.85 -37.13
C ASP A 427 2.50 19.97 -37.27
N HIS A 428 1.49 20.16 -36.41
CA HIS A 428 0.20 19.48 -36.49
C HIS A 428 -0.53 19.81 -37.80
N PHE A 429 -0.60 21.09 -38.16
CA PHE A 429 -1.27 21.54 -39.39
C PHE A 429 -0.55 21.04 -40.65
N THR A 430 0.79 21.05 -40.66
CA THR A 430 1.59 20.47 -41.75
C THR A 430 1.28 18.98 -41.94
N LEU A 431 1.27 18.22 -40.85
CA LEU A 431 0.92 16.80 -40.86
C LEU A 431 -0.50 16.57 -41.38
N LEU A 432 -1.47 17.38 -40.93
CA LEU A 432 -2.86 17.33 -41.38
C LEU A 432 -2.98 17.54 -42.90
N GLN A 433 -2.29 18.55 -43.44
CA GLN A 433 -2.29 18.84 -44.87
C GLN A 433 -1.68 17.72 -45.71
N ARG A 434 -0.61 17.06 -45.23
CA ARG A 434 -0.04 15.90 -45.93
C ARG A 434 -0.93 14.68 -45.85
N LEU A 435 -1.51 14.39 -44.68
CA LEU A 435 -2.47 13.29 -44.49
C LEU A 435 -3.67 13.40 -45.44
N ALA A 436 -4.15 14.62 -45.67
CA ALA A 436 -5.27 14.87 -46.59
C ALA A 436 -4.93 14.53 -48.06
N LYS A 437 -3.64 14.53 -48.43
CA LYS A 437 -3.16 14.20 -49.78
C LYS A 437 -2.77 12.73 -49.95
N MET A 438 -2.88 11.91 -48.90
CA MET A 438 -2.49 10.51 -48.94
C MET A 438 -3.42 9.69 -49.83
N ALA A 439 -2.86 8.81 -50.67
CA ALA A 439 -3.64 7.95 -51.55
C ALA A 439 -4.56 6.99 -50.75
N ILE A 440 -5.77 6.76 -51.25
CA ILE A 440 -6.81 5.93 -50.59
C ILE A 440 -6.31 4.50 -50.30
N LYS A 441 -5.47 3.94 -51.18
CA LYS A 441 -4.84 2.61 -50.96
C LYS A 441 -4.01 2.51 -49.67
N HIS A 442 -3.63 3.64 -49.07
CA HIS A 442 -2.89 3.72 -47.81
C HIS A 442 -3.79 4.12 -46.62
N ALA A 443 -5.11 3.93 -46.73
CA ALA A 443 -6.08 4.35 -45.71
C ALA A 443 -5.77 3.80 -44.31
N ARG A 444 -5.36 2.53 -44.19
CA ARG A 444 -5.01 1.92 -42.89
C ARG A 444 -3.81 2.61 -42.23
N PHE A 445 -2.76 2.89 -43.00
CA PHE A 445 -1.60 3.64 -42.50
C PHE A 445 -1.97 5.09 -42.14
N ALA A 446 -2.75 5.76 -42.98
CA ALA A 446 -3.24 7.10 -42.69
C ALA A 446 -4.11 7.14 -41.41
N ALA A 447 -4.91 6.10 -41.15
CA ALA A 447 -5.67 5.97 -39.92
C ALA A 447 -4.77 5.79 -38.68
N ASP A 448 -3.70 4.99 -38.77
CA ASP A 448 -2.70 4.86 -37.70
C ASP A 448 -2.03 6.21 -37.39
N ILE A 449 -1.56 6.95 -38.40
CA ILE A 449 -0.95 8.27 -38.19
C ILE A 449 -1.95 9.26 -37.56
N ARG A 450 -3.22 9.25 -37.97
CA ARG A 450 -4.27 10.07 -37.33
C ARG A 450 -4.43 9.71 -35.85
N ALA A 451 -4.56 8.42 -35.53
CA ALA A 451 -4.69 7.96 -34.15
C ALA A 451 -3.48 8.35 -33.28
N GLN A 452 -2.26 8.30 -33.83
CA GLN A 452 -1.06 8.72 -33.10
C GLN A 452 -0.98 10.23 -32.91
N ARG A 453 -1.36 11.02 -33.92
CA ARG A 453 -1.48 12.48 -33.82
C ARG A 453 -2.53 12.88 -32.78
N ASP A 454 -3.69 12.24 -32.81
CA ASP A 454 -4.81 12.55 -31.90
C ASP A 454 -4.47 12.15 -30.45
N ALA A 455 -3.57 11.19 -30.25
CA ALA A 455 -3.01 10.86 -28.94
C ALA A 455 -1.94 11.86 -28.45
N LEU A 456 -1.50 12.81 -29.28
CA LEU A 456 -0.55 13.88 -28.93
C LEU A 456 -1.24 15.25 -28.82
N VAL A 457 -2.21 15.52 -29.67
CA VAL A 457 -2.93 16.80 -29.75
C VAL A 457 -4.44 16.52 -29.73
N TYR A 458 -5.05 16.72 -28.58
CA TYR A 458 -6.47 16.51 -28.27
C TYR A 458 -6.98 17.67 -27.38
N PRO A 459 -8.30 17.86 -27.17
CA PRO A 459 -8.79 18.87 -26.24
C PRO A 459 -8.20 18.71 -24.83
N GLY A 460 -7.46 19.71 -24.34
CA GLY A 460 -6.79 19.66 -23.02
C GLY A 460 -5.35 19.14 -23.04
N PHE A 461 -4.77 18.86 -24.22
CA PHE A 461 -3.44 18.25 -24.31
C PHE A 461 -2.32 19.10 -23.69
N PHE A 462 -2.47 20.44 -23.66
CA PHE A 462 -1.38 21.33 -23.29
C PHE A 462 -1.17 21.32 -21.76
N ALA A 463 -2.24 21.37 -20.97
CA ALA A 463 -2.18 21.26 -19.52
C ALA A 463 -2.03 19.81 -19.02
N ALA A 464 -2.62 18.84 -19.73
CA ALA A 464 -2.51 17.43 -19.35
C ALA A 464 -1.09 16.84 -19.58
N THR A 465 -0.29 17.47 -20.44
CA THR A 465 1.08 17.02 -20.73
C THR A 465 2.09 17.67 -19.78
N PRO A 466 2.91 16.89 -19.04
CA PRO A 466 3.95 17.47 -18.18
C PRO A 466 4.87 18.42 -18.95
N TRP A 467 5.21 19.57 -18.37
CA TRP A 467 5.91 20.66 -19.06
C TRP A 467 7.19 20.21 -19.78
N ALA A 468 7.96 19.30 -19.16
CA ALA A 468 9.17 18.73 -19.76
C ALA A 468 8.87 17.90 -21.03
N LYS A 469 7.78 17.14 -21.03
CA LYS A 469 7.35 16.32 -22.17
C LYS A 469 6.68 17.18 -23.25
N LEU A 470 6.01 18.26 -22.85
CA LEU A 470 5.36 19.21 -23.75
C LEU A 470 6.36 19.80 -24.77
N GLN A 471 7.61 20.07 -24.33
CA GLN A 471 8.69 20.56 -25.20
C GLN A 471 9.01 19.62 -26.36
N HIS A 472 8.66 18.33 -26.26
CA HIS A 472 8.96 17.31 -27.27
C HIS A 472 7.83 17.07 -28.27
N LEU A 473 6.61 17.58 -28.06
CA LEU A 473 5.49 17.40 -28.98
C LEU A 473 5.80 17.83 -30.42
N PRO A 474 6.45 18.99 -30.69
CA PRO A 474 6.88 19.35 -32.04
C PRO A 474 7.76 18.26 -32.70
N ARG A 475 8.67 17.66 -31.93
CA ARG A 475 9.55 16.58 -32.43
C ARG A 475 8.76 15.31 -32.74
N TYR A 476 7.79 14.93 -31.91
CA TYR A 476 6.95 13.77 -32.17
C TYR A 476 6.04 13.97 -33.39
N LEU A 477 5.47 15.16 -33.57
CA LEU A 477 4.68 15.51 -34.76
C LEU A 477 5.55 15.48 -36.03
N LYS A 478 6.77 16.01 -35.97
CA LYS A 478 7.75 15.90 -37.06
C LYS A 478 8.12 14.45 -37.36
N ALA A 479 8.23 13.59 -36.34
CA ALA A 479 8.51 12.17 -36.55
C ALA A 479 7.36 11.48 -37.31
N LEU A 480 6.10 11.82 -37.00
CA LEU A 480 4.95 11.36 -37.77
C LEU A 480 4.97 11.87 -39.21
N ASP A 481 5.33 13.15 -39.43
CA ASP A 481 5.47 13.72 -40.79
C ASP A 481 6.56 12.99 -41.60
N ARG A 482 7.71 12.69 -40.98
CA ARG A 482 8.80 11.93 -41.60
C ARG A 482 8.39 10.49 -41.92
N ARG A 483 7.72 9.82 -41.00
CA ARG A 483 7.15 8.47 -41.21
C ARG A 483 6.19 8.48 -42.39
N LEU A 484 5.31 9.47 -42.45
CA LEU A 484 4.35 9.65 -43.54
C LEU A 484 5.04 9.78 -44.91
N VAL A 485 6.09 10.60 -44.99
CA VAL A 485 6.85 10.78 -46.24
C VAL A 485 7.58 9.50 -46.65
N ARG A 486 8.24 8.80 -45.72
CA ARG A 486 9.03 7.59 -46.00
C ARG A 486 8.20 6.35 -46.30
N PHE A 487 6.95 6.31 -45.85
CA PHE A 487 6.08 5.14 -46.04
C PHE A 487 5.89 4.78 -47.52
N VAL A 488 5.86 5.77 -48.41
CA VAL A 488 5.70 5.54 -49.86
C VAL A 488 6.87 4.75 -50.45
N GLU A 489 8.08 4.96 -49.92
CA GLU A 489 9.30 4.30 -50.40
C GLU A 489 9.54 2.93 -49.74
N GLN A 490 9.18 2.78 -48.45
CA GLN A 490 9.50 1.58 -47.66
C GLN A 490 8.31 1.06 -46.82
N PRO A 491 7.17 0.69 -47.43
CA PRO A 491 5.95 0.32 -46.70
C PRO A 491 6.09 -0.97 -45.88
N GLU A 492 6.85 -1.95 -46.36
CA GLU A 492 7.07 -3.22 -45.65
C GLU A 492 7.87 -3.03 -44.36
N ARG A 493 8.89 -2.17 -44.39
CA ARG A 493 9.71 -1.85 -43.21
C ARG A 493 8.89 -1.11 -42.16
N ASP A 494 8.08 -0.14 -42.59
CA ASP A 494 7.16 0.56 -41.69
C ASP A 494 6.20 -0.43 -41.00
N THR A 495 5.59 -1.33 -41.79
CA THR A 495 4.63 -2.33 -41.29
C THR A 495 5.22 -3.19 -40.18
N ARG A 496 6.46 -3.71 -40.35
CA ARG A 496 7.14 -4.51 -39.31
C ARG A 496 7.40 -3.72 -38.02
N HIS A 497 7.78 -2.45 -38.13
CA HIS A 497 7.99 -1.60 -36.96
C HIS A 497 6.65 -1.21 -36.29
N ALA A 498 5.61 -0.98 -37.09
CA ALA A 498 4.28 -0.62 -36.62
C ALA A 498 3.63 -1.74 -35.81
N GLU A 499 3.79 -3.01 -36.20
CA GLU A 499 3.28 -4.17 -35.47
C GLU A 499 3.86 -4.26 -34.05
N HIS A 500 5.17 -4.08 -33.91
CA HIS A 500 5.83 -4.06 -32.60
C HIS A 500 5.34 -2.91 -31.71
N VAL A 501 5.20 -1.70 -32.27
CA VAL A 501 4.70 -0.54 -31.52
C VAL A 501 3.23 -0.73 -31.13
N ALA A 502 2.41 -1.31 -32.01
CA ALA A 502 1.00 -1.58 -31.73
C ALA A 502 0.82 -2.55 -30.57
N ALA A 503 1.59 -3.65 -30.54
CA ALA A 503 1.55 -4.62 -29.44
C ALA A 503 1.87 -3.98 -28.08
N LEU A 504 2.93 -3.18 -28.00
CA LEU A 504 3.29 -2.47 -26.77
C LEU A 504 2.25 -1.40 -26.37
N THR A 505 1.73 -0.67 -27.35
CA THR A 505 0.69 0.36 -27.12
C THR A 505 -0.60 -0.27 -26.59
N GLN A 506 -0.97 -1.45 -27.09
CA GLN A 506 -2.16 -2.17 -26.63
C GLN A 506 -2.03 -2.59 -25.16
N ARG A 507 -0.89 -3.21 -24.79
CA ARG A 507 -0.61 -3.58 -23.39
C ARG A 507 -0.65 -2.35 -22.46
N TYR A 508 -0.08 -1.23 -22.91
CA TYR A 508 -0.14 0.05 -22.18
C TYR A 508 -1.58 0.52 -21.93
N ARG A 509 -2.44 0.49 -22.96
CA ARG A 509 -3.85 0.90 -22.82
C ARG A 509 -4.63 0.00 -21.87
N GLU A 510 -4.42 -1.31 -21.95
CA GLU A 510 -5.08 -2.29 -21.07
C GLU A 510 -4.69 -2.07 -19.60
N ARG A 511 -3.42 -1.74 -19.33
CA ARG A 511 -2.95 -1.40 -17.97
C ARG A 511 -3.57 -0.11 -17.46
N ILE A 512 -3.55 0.97 -18.24
CA ILE A 512 -4.13 2.25 -17.83
C ILE A 512 -5.63 2.11 -17.51
N GLU A 513 -6.38 1.38 -18.33
CA GLU A 513 -7.81 1.20 -18.05
C GLU A 513 -8.05 0.37 -16.79
N ARG A 514 -7.24 -0.66 -16.53
CA ARG A 514 -7.30 -1.42 -15.28
C ARG A 514 -6.98 -0.54 -14.06
N ASP A 515 -5.92 0.25 -14.14
CA ASP A 515 -5.51 1.14 -13.05
C ASP A 515 -6.59 2.19 -12.78
N ARG A 516 -7.19 2.77 -13.83
CA ARG A 516 -8.32 3.70 -13.74
C ARG A 516 -9.53 3.07 -13.03
N GLN A 517 -9.88 1.84 -13.36
CA GLN A 517 -10.99 1.11 -12.72
C GLN A 517 -10.72 0.79 -11.25
N ALA A 518 -9.45 0.57 -10.89
CA ALA A 518 -9.02 0.34 -9.52
C ALA A 518 -8.79 1.63 -8.72
N GLY A 519 -8.96 2.82 -9.31
CA GLY A 519 -8.60 4.09 -8.68
C GLY A 519 -7.09 4.27 -8.46
N ASN A 520 -6.26 3.46 -9.10
CA ASN A 520 -4.81 3.50 -9.00
C ASN A 520 -4.23 4.51 -9.99
N ARG A 521 -3.18 5.20 -9.56
CA ARG A 521 -2.38 6.08 -10.42
C ARG A 521 -0.91 5.79 -10.23
N ASP A 522 -0.30 5.17 -11.25
CA ASP A 522 1.12 4.82 -11.25
C ASP A 522 1.90 5.79 -12.16
N ALA A 523 2.73 6.62 -11.53
CA ALA A 523 3.58 7.58 -12.23
C ALA A 523 4.56 6.91 -13.20
N ALA A 524 4.98 5.67 -12.92
CA ALA A 524 5.91 4.94 -13.78
C ALA A 524 5.21 4.48 -15.08
N VAL A 525 3.90 4.19 -15.03
CA VAL A 525 3.08 3.91 -16.21
C VAL A 525 2.88 5.19 -17.04
N GLU A 526 2.68 6.35 -16.40
CA GLU A 526 2.65 7.64 -17.11
C GLU A 526 3.99 7.95 -17.81
N GLU A 527 5.14 7.63 -17.22
CA GLU A 527 6.45 7.79 -17.86
C GLU A 527 6.64 6.83 -19.05
N PHE A 528 6.14 5.60 -18.95
CA PHE A 528 6.20 4.62 -20.04
C PHE A 528 5.52 5.10 -21.32
N ARG A 529 4.41 5.85 -21.18
CA ARG A 529 3.72 6.49 -22.32
C ARG A 529 4.69 7.29 -23.19
N TRP A 530 5.60 8.03 -22.57
CA TRP A 530 6.57 8.87 -23.28
C TRP A 530 7.72 8.05 -23.85
N LEU A 531 8.12 6.97 -23.17
CA LEU A 531 9.07 6.01 -23.72
C LEU A 531 8.57 5.37 -25.04
N LEU A 532 7.26 5.14 -25.18
CA LEU A 532 6.66 4.69 -26.44
C LEU A 532 6.79 5.74 -27.56
N GLU A 533 6.70 7.04 -27.24
CA GLU A 533 6.94 8.09 -28.25
C GLU A 533 8.42 8.13 -28.68
N GLU A 534 9.34 7.96 -27.74
CA GLU A 534 10.77 7.88 -28.08
C GLU A 534 11.10 6.65 -28.93
N LEU A 535 10.43 5.52 -28.70
CA LEU A 535 10.56 4.33 -29.55
C LEU A 535 10.07 4.61 -30.98
N LYS A 536 8.96 5.32 -31.14
CA LYS A 536 8.46 5.70 -32.48
C LYS A 536 9.47 6.61 -33.19
N VAL A 537 10.05 7.58 -32.50
CA VAL A 537 11.11 8.42 -33.08
C VAL A 537 12.31 7.57 -33.52
N SER A 538 12.77 6.63 -32.68
CA SER A 538 13.94 5.81 -33.00
C SER A 538 13.71 4.80 -34.14
N LEU A 539 12.47 4.36 -34.34
CA LEU A 539 12.12 3.44 -35.43
C LEU A 539 11.84 4.17 -36.75
N PHE A 540 11.13 5.30 -36.71
CA PHE A 540 10.57 5.92 -37.92
C PHE A 540 11.31 7.20 -38.37
N ALA A 541 12.01 7.89 -37.46
CA ALA A 541 12.61 9.20 -37.71
C ALA A 541 13.95 9.39 -36.97
N GLN A 542 14.88 8.45 -37.18
CA GLN A 542 16.19 8.39 -36.51
C GLN A 542 16.99 9.70 -36.57
N GLU A 543 16.85 10.47 -37.66
CA GLU A 543 17.50 11.76 -37.84
C GLU A 543 17.10 12.81 -36.79
N LEU A 544 15.93 12.67 -36.16
CA LEU A 544 15.46 13.60 -35.13
C LEU A 544 16.09 13.35 -33.76
N LYS A 545 16.79 12.21 -33.60
CA LYS A 545 17.43 11.74 -32.38
C LYS A 545 16.45 11.57 -31.19
N THR A 546 16.90 10.80 -30.22
CA THR A 546 16.22 10.61 -28.93
C THR A 546 17.11 11.14 -27.81
N PRO A 547 16.54 11.64 -26.69
CA PRO A 547 17.32 12.19 -25.58
C PRO A 547 18.22 11.14 -24.90
N PHE A 548 17.87 9.87 -25.05
CA PHE A 548 18.65 8.72 -24.58
C PHE A 548 18.47 7.56 -25.57
N PRO A 549 19.33 6.51 -25.57
CA PRO A 549 19.20 5.42 -26.52
C PRO A 549 17.96 4.56 -26.23
N VAL A 550 17.08 4.42 -27.22
CA VAL A 550 15.82 3.66 -27.14
C VAL A 550 15.75 2.59 -28.22
N SER A 551 15.38 1.37 -27.83
CA SER A 551 15.15 0.24 -28.73
C SER A 551 14.01 -0.63 -28.22
N PHE A 552 13.44 -1.45 -29.11
CA PHE A 552 12.35 -2.36 -28.75
C PHE A 552 12.67 -3.22 -27.51
N LYS A 553 13.89 -3.79 -27.45
CA LYS A 553 14.35 -4.60 -26.30
C LYS A 553 14.38 -3.81 -24.98
N ARG A 554 14.74 -2.52 -25.03
CA ARG A 554 14.76 -1.66 -23.82
C ARG A 554 13.34 -1.32 -23.36
N VAL A 555 12.43 -1.07 -24.30
CA VAL A 555 11.03 -0.76 -23.97
C VAL A 555 10.30 -2.00 -23.44
N GLU A 556 10.51 -3.18 -24.03
CA GLU A 556 9.98 -4.45 -23.50
C GLU A 556 10.48 -4.74 -22.08
N ARG A 557 11.76 -4.45 -21.81
CA ARG A 557 12.30 -4.57 -20.44
C ARG A 557 11.62 -3.61 -19.48
N ALA A 558 11.49 -2.33 -19.84
CA ALA A 558 10.81 -1.34 -19.02
C ALA A 558 9.34 -1.73 -18.77
N TRP A 559 8.65 -2.26 -19.77
CA TRP A 559 7.29 -2.77 -19.63
C TRP A 559 7.21 -3.96 -18.66
N SER A 560 8.14 -4.91 -18.80
CA SER A 560 8.24 -6.05 -17.91
C SER A 560 8.52 -5.63 -16.47
N GLU A 561 9.24 -4.52 -16.28
CA GLU A 561 9.53 -3.95 -14.97
C GLU A 561 8.30 -3.27 -14.32
N LEU A 562 7.36 -2.75 -15.11
CA LEU A 562 6.09 -2.15 -14.65
C LEU A 562 4.98 -3.17 -14.37
N ALA A 563 5.09 -4.35 -14.98
CA ALA A 563 4.17 -5.46 -14.75
C ALA A 563 4.48 -6.24 -13.45
N ARG A 564 5.57 -5.87 -12.78
CA ARG A 564 6.00 -6.33 -11.45
C ARG A 564 5.21 -5.60 -10.37
#